data_AF-A0A2K6R502-F1
#
_entry.id   AF-A0A2K6R502-F1
#
_cell.length_a   1.000
_cell.length_b   1.000
_cell.length_c   1.000
_cell.angle_alpha   90.00
_cell.angle_beta   90.00
_cell.angle_gamma   90.00
#
_symmetry.space_group_name_H-M   'P 1'
#
loop_
_entity.id
_entity.type
_entity.pdbx_description
1 polymer ?
#
loop_
_entity_poly.entity_id
_entity_poly.type
_entity_poly.pdbx_seq_one_letter_code
_entity_poly.pdbx_strand_id
1 'polypeptide(L)' 'MALLAEHLLKPLPADNQIKTRHFLEAVSHLPPFFDCLGSPLFTPIKADISGNITKIKTRIIEGI' A
#
# COMPACT_ATOMS: atom_id res chain seq x y z
N MET A 1 -16.45 -7.09 0.83
CA MET A 1 -15.34 -6.27 1.38
C MET A 1 -14.54 -7.08 2.40
N ALA A 2 -13.81 -8.11 1.94
CA ALA A 2 -12.98 -8.99 2.77
C ALA A 2 -11.46 -8.81 2.55
N LEU A 3 -11.08 -8.00 1.55
CA LEU A 3 -9.69 -7.82 1.10
C LEU A 3 -8.73 -7.32 2.18
N LEU A 4 -9.18 -6.51 3.15
CA LEU A 4 -8.27 -5.96 4.17
C LEU A 4 -7.85 -7.00 5.23
N ALA A 5 -8.72 -7.96 5.54
CA ALA A 5 -8.43 -9.00 6.53
C ALA A 5 -7.43 -10.05 6.01
N GLU A 6 -7.28 -10.16 4.69
CA GLU A 6 -6.34 -11.07 4.02
C GLU A 6 -4.93 -10.47 3.91
N HIS A 7 -4.80 -9.15 4.02
CA HIS A 7 -3.54 -8.40 3.83
C HIS A 7 -3.19 -7.56 5.06
N LEU A 8 -3.16 -8.19 6.24
CA LEU A 8 -2.82 -7.51 7.50
C LEU A 8 -1.35 -7.05 7.52
N LEU A 9 -1.13 -5.86 8.07
CA LEU A 9 0.21 -5.41 8.41
C LEU A 9 0.81 -6.29 9.51
N LYS A 10 2.13 -6.48 9.45
CA LYS A 10 2.84 -7.20 10.52
C LYS A 10 2.81 -6.39 11.82
N PRO A 11 2.67 -7.03 12.99
CA PRO A 11 2.81 -6.35 14.27
C PRO A 11 4.22 -5.75 14.41
N LEU A 12 4.30 -4.69 15.20
CA LEU A 12 5.55 -3.97 15.41
C LEU A 12 6.52 -4.82 16.27
N PRO A 13 7.75 -5.06 15.81
CA PRO A 13 8.79 -5.69 16.63
C PRO A 13 9.29 -4.74 17.72
N ALA A 14 10.03 -5.27 18.70
CA ALA A 14 10.53 -4.50 19.86
C ALA A 14 11.49 -3.35 19.49
N ASP A 15 12.18 -3.46 18.35
CA ASP A 15 13.07 -2.43 17.81
C ASP A 15 12.34 -1.36 16.97
N ASN A 16 11.01 -1.49 16.85
CA ASN A 16 10.12 -0.62 16.07
C ASN A 16 10.46 -0.54 14.58
N GLN A 17 11.24 -1.48 14.04
CA GLN A 17 11.60 -1.49 12.63
C GLN A 17 10.50 -2.08 11.75
N ILE A 18 10.25 -1.45 10.60
CA ILE A 18 9.27 -1.92 9.62
C ILE A 18 10.02 -2.43 8.38
N LYS A 19 9.81 -3.70 8.03
CA LYS A 19 10.42 -4.29 6.84
C LYS A 19 9.73 -3.75 5.58
N THR A 20 10.40 -2.85 4.85
CA THR A 20 9.89 -2.14 3.66
C THR A 20 9.17 -3.05 2.68
N ARG A 21 9.74 -4.21 2.33
CA ARG A 21 9.13 -5.14 1.37
C ARG A 21 7.75 -5.63 1.81
N HIS A 22 7.62 -6.07 3.06
CA HIS A 22 6.35 -6.57 3.60
C HIS A 22 5.34 -5.45 3.79
N PHE A 23 5.81 -4.26 4.19
CA PHE A 23 4.95 -3.10 4.30
C PHE A 23 4.35 -2.71 2.94
N LEU A 24 5.20 -2.55 1.92
CA LEU A 24 4.77 -2.20 0.56
C LEU A 24 3.86 -3.25 -0.07
N GLU A 25 4.09 -4.53 0.18
CA GLU A 25 3.19 -5.61 -0.22
C GLU A 25 1.80 -5.40 0.38
N ALA A 26 1.69 -5.33 1.71
CA ALA A 26 0.39 -5.17 2.38
C ALA A 26 -0.35 -3.89 1.94
N VAL A 27 0.34 -2.74 1.89
CA VAL A 27 -0.31 -1.47 1.51
C VAL A 27 -0.66 -1.38 0.02
N SER A 28 -0.08 -2.23 -0.84
CA SER A 28 -0.45 -2.28 -2.28
C SER A 28 -1.89 -2.75 -2.51
N HIS A 29 -2.51 -3.36 -1.51
CA HIS A 29 -3.92 -3.79 -1.54
C HIS A 29 -4.89 -2.70 -1.09
N LEU A 30 -4.41 -1.54 -0.62
CA LEU A 30 -5.25 -0.41 -0.17
C LEU A 30 -5.83 0.44 -1.31
N PRO A 31 -5.08 0.81 -2.38
CA PRO A 31 -5.62 1.69 -3.43
C PRO A 31 -6.94 1.24 -4.09
N PRO A 32 -7.19 -0.07 -4.31
CA PRO A 32 -8.49 -0.54 -4.81
C PRO A 32 -9.69 -0.22 -3.91
N PHE A 33 -9.48 0.06 -2.61
CA PHE A 33 -10.53 0.50 -1.70
C PHE A 33 -11.26 1.75 -2.21
N PHE A 34 -10.54 2.67 -2.85
CA PHE A 34 -11.13 3.92 -3.35
C PHE A 34 -12.11 3.69 -4.52
N ASP A 35 -11.97 2.59 -5.26
CA ASP A 35 -12.95 2.22 -6.28
C ASP A 35 -14.29 1.81 -5.64
N CYS A 36 -14.26 1.29 -4.41
CA CYS A 36 -15.46 0.89 -3.67
C CYS A 36 -16.28 2.08 -3.15
N LEU A 37 -15.74 3.30 -3.19
CA LEU A 37 -16.43 4.52 -2.76
C LEU A 37 -17.40 5.06 -3.83
N GLY A 38 -17.45 4.44 -5.02
CA GLY A 38 -18.50 4.67 -6.02
C GLY A 38 -18.48 6.05 -6.70
N SER A 39 -17.41 6.83 -6.54
CA SER A 39 -17.28 8.16 -7.13
C SER A 39 -15.95 8.33 -7.87
N PRO A 40 -15.97 8.82 -9.13
CA PRO A 40 -14.75 9.15 -9.88
C PRO A 40 -13.86 10.18 -9.17
N LEU A 41 -14.42 10.97 -8.25
CA LEU A 41 -13.69 11.97 -7.46
C LEU A 41 -12.56 11.36 -6.62
N PHE A 42 -12.59 10.06 -6.33
CA PHE A 42 -11.54 9.36 -5.59
C PHE A 42 -10.39 8.85 -6.47
N THR A 43 -10.52 8.93 -7.80
CA THR A 43 -9.48 8.49 -8.75
C THR A 43 -8.13 9.19 -8.54
N PRO A 44 -8.07 10.53 -8.34
CA PRO A 44 -6.80 11.21 -8.09
C PRO A 44 -6.11 10.72 -6.80
N ILE A 45 -6.90 10.40 -5.76
CA ILE A 45 -6.38 9.90 -4.48
C ILE A 45 -5.78 8.50 -4.64
N LYS A 46 -6.49 7.61 -5.33
CA LYS A 46 -5.98 6.28 -5.68
C LYS A 46 -4.68 6.37 -6.47
N ALA A 47 -4.62 7.25 -7.46
CA ALA A 47 -3.45 7.44 -8.32
C ALA A 47 -2.24 7.94 -7.53
N ASP A 48 -2.41 8.93 -6.65
CA ASP A 48 -1.35 9.48 -5.82
C ASP A 48 -0.74 8.41 -4.88
N ILE A 49 -1.58 7.68 -4.15
CA ILE A 49 -1.14 6.63 -3.22
C ILE A 49 -0.43 5.50 -3.98
N SER A 50 -0.98 5.07 -5.13
CA SER A 50 -0.35 4.05 -5.98
C SER A 50 1.01 4.51 -6.51
N GLY A 51 1.12 5.79 -6.86
CA GLY A 51 2.37 6.42 -7.30
C GLY A 51 3.44 6.40 -6.21
N ASN A 52 3.08 6.74 -4.97
CA ASN A 52 3.99 6.70 -3.83
C ASN A 52 4.51 5.27 -3.56
N ILE A 53 3.63 4.27 -3.56
CA ILE A 53 4.02 2.85 -3.40
C ILE A 53 5.00 2.43 -4.50
N THR A 54 4.68 2.76 -5.75
CA THR A 54 5.52 2.42 -6.92
C THR A 54 6.89 3.07 -6.80
N LYS A 55 6.96 4.36 -6.47
CA LYS A 55 8.22 5.11 -6.32
C LYS A 55 9.14 4.48 -5.29
N ILE A 56 8.61 4.09 -4.13
CA ILE A 56 9.40 3.47 -3.05
C ILE A 56 9.83 2.05 -3.47
N LYS A 57 8.93 1.27 -4.07
CA LYS A 57 9.23 -0.08 -4.57
C LYS A 57 10.37 -0.05 -5.59
N THR A 58 10.28 0.81 -6.60
CA THR A 58 11.32 0.96 -7.62
C THR A 58 12.65 1.36 -6.99
N ARG A 59 12.66 2.35 -6.10
CA ARG A 59 13.91 2.85 -5.51
C ARG A 59 14.59 1.84 -4.57
N ILE A 60 13.82 1.13 -3.74
CA ILE A 60 14.36 0.32 -2.63
C ILE A 60 14.45 -1.16 -3.00
N ILE A 61 13.54 -1.67 -3.83
CA ILE A 61 13.51 -3.09 -4.19
C ILE A 61 14.20 -3.35 -5.54
N GLU A 62 13.95 -2.50 -6.54
CA GLU A 62 14.53 -2.68 -7.89
C GLU A 62 15.89 -2.00 -8.03
N GLY A 63 16.25 -1.10 -7.09
CA GLY A 63 17.58 -0.47 -7.03
C GLY A 63 17.84 0.53 -8.15
N ILE A 64 16.78 1.04 -8.80
CA ILE A 64 16.84 2.04 -9.86
C ILE A 64 17.03 3.44 -9.26
#